data_AF-G9ZDG5-F1
#
_entry.id   AF-G9ZDG5-F1
#
_cell.length_a   1.000
_cell.length_b   1.000
_cell.length_c   1.000
_cell.angle_alpha   90.00
_cell.angle_beta   90.00
_cell.angle_gamma   90.00
#
_symmetry.space_group_name_H-M   'P 1'
#
loop_
_entity.id
_entity.type
_entity.pdbx_description
1 polymer ?
#
loop_
_entity_poly.entity_id
_entity_poly.type
_entity_poly.pdbx_seq_one_letter_code
_entity_poly.pdbx_strand_id
1 'polypeptide(L)'
;MQKIKSADQTFHNGDGRQELGTVVTAEWLNAVQGELVAPIEAAGIALNDNDNGQLLKAINKIVASAVGGANQNANGKVSKTGDTMTGALTVKSTNPGQRFAALKLQNEGTTTNTAVGVDVWLGDKQRGWLGYTADGQGSDFYVANADSAGLVGPLMRANNAGLWLQPYGGWLHDYFAKKNEARWTWNSYPSHHRGAQVFYHAASGLKIITMTVNTASGQSLIQLPESFTGYFVPIGCDVGSGKFAIGASANGQSGISVYTPAAMTCHFICIGYHK
;
A
#
# COMPACT_ATOMS: atom_id res chain seq x y z
N MET A 1 17.15 23.09 -61.29
CA MET A 1 17.65 23.11 -62.70
C MET A 1 16.69 23.82 -63.66
N GLN A 2 17.19 24.57 -64.64
CA GLN A 2 16.42 25.36 -65.63
C GLN A 2 16.41 24.73 -67.05
N LYS A 3 15.61 25.22 -68.01
CA LYS A 3 15.43 24.64 -69.38
C LYS A 3 16.36 25.24 -70.44
N ILE A 4 16.56 24.56 -71.59
CA ILE A 4 17.47 24.99 -72.67
C ILE A 4 16.89 26.15 -73.49
N LYS A 5 17.74 27.07 -73.98
CA LYS A 5 17.34 28.22 -74.78
C LYS A 5 17.34 27.88 -76.28
N SER A 6 16.23 27.36 -76.75
CA SER A 6 15.91 27.22 -78.17
C SER A 6 14.59 27.92 -78.46
N ALA A 7 14.22 28.03 -79.74
CA ALA A 7 12.98 28.68 -80.14
C ALA A 7 11.74 28.11 -79.42
N ASP A 8 11.80 26.85 -78.96
CA ASP A 8 10.73 26.19 -78.20
C ASP A 8 11.16 25.59 -76.85
N GLN A 9 12.39 25.87 -76.39
CA GLN A 9 13.00 25.37 -75.15
C GLN A 9 13.21 23.85 -75.05
N THR A 10 13.33 23.19 -76.19
CA THR A 10 13.76 21.79 -76.29
C THR A 10 14.97 21.66 -77.21
N PHE A 11 15.67 20.53 -77.16
CA PHE A 11 16.83 20.29 -78.03
C PHE A 11 16.38 19.79 -79.41
N HIS A 12 16.81 20.47 -80.47
CA HIS A 12 16.70 20.03 -81.88
C HIS A 12 18.08 19.76 -82.48
N ASN A 13 18.18 18.91 -83.49
CA ASN A 13 19.45 18.53 -84.12
C ASN A 13 19.77 19.35 -85.37
N GLY A 14 21.06 19.49 -85.71
CA GLY A 14 21.50 20.10 -86.97
C GLY A 14 21.80 19.03 -88.01
N ASP A 15 21.47 19.29 -89.27
CA ASP A 15 21.64 18.34 -90.37
C ASP A 15 23.09 18.29 -90.91
N GLY A 16 23.96 19.13 -90.34
CA GLY A 16 25.38 19.17 -90.67
C GLY A 16 25.64 19.62 -92.11
N ARG A 17 24.63 20.15 -92.82
CA ARG A 17 24.74 20.68 -94.19
C ARG A 17 24.18 22.09 -94.35
N GLN A 18 22.87 22.33 -94.15
CA GLN A 18 22.19 23.63 -94.37
C GLN A 18 21.51 24.16 -93.10
N GLU A 19 21.38 23.33 -92.06
CA GLU A 19 20.76 23.70 -90.79
C GLU A 19 21.61 23.23 -89.59
N LEU A 20 21.90 24.17 -88.69
CA LEU A 20 22.61 23.92 -87.43
C LEU A 20 21.60 23.63 -86.30
N GLY A 21 21.97 22.73 -85.37
CA GLY A 21 21.12 22.27 -84.27
C GLY A 21 21.11 23.17 -83.03
N THR A 22 20.29 22.80 -82.04
CA THR A 22 20.17 23.47 -80.75
C THR A 22 21.47 23.39 -79.97
N VAL A 23 21.96 24.56 -79.59
CA VAL A 23 23.21 24.71 -78.88
C VAL A 23 22.98 24.50 -77.39
N VAL A 24 23.65 23.50 -76.82
CA VAL A 24 23.75 23.33 -75.36
C VAL A 24 24.57 24.49 -74.83
N THR A 25 24.00 25.31 -73.94
CA THR A 25 24.69 26.47 -73.40
C THR A 25 25.47 26.14 -72.12
N ALA A 26 26.57 26.86 -71.89
CA ALA A 26 27.36 26.73 -70.67
C ALA A 26 26.55 27.06 -69.39
N GLU A 27 25.65 28.03 -69.50
CA GLU A 27 24.72 28.41 -68.44
C GLU A 27 23.91 27.21 -67.94
N TRP A 28 23.44 26.36 -68.86
CA TRP A 28 22.63 25.19 -68.51
C TRP A 28 23.45 24.09 -67.83
N LEU A 29 24.64 23.77 -68.36
CA LEU A 29 25.53 22.74 -67.79
C LEU A 29 26.06 23.10 -66.40
N ASN A 30 26.41 24.37 -66.18
CA ASN A 30 26.83 24.85 -64.85
C ASN A 30 25.74 24.64 -63.79
N ALA A 31 24.47 24.74 -64.17
CA ALA A 31 23.36 24.51 -63.25
C ALA A 31 23.20 23.03 -62.87
N VAL A 32 23.43 22.10 -63.80
CA VAL A 32 23.40 20.65 -63.53
C VAL A 32 24.47 20.25 -62.52
N GLN A 33 25.68 20.79 -62.70
CA GLN A 33 26.80 20.54 -61.80
C GLN A 33 26.49 21.02 -60.37
N GLY A 34 25.91 22.21 -60.23
CA GLY A 34 25.57 22.76 -58.92
C GLY A 34 24.63 21.87 -58.09
N GLU A 35 23.63 21.24 -58.73
CA GLU A 35 22.65 20.38 -58.06
C GLU A 35 23.26 19.08 -57.53
N LEU A 36 24.27 18.52 -58.22
CA LEU A 36 24.96 17.29 -57.79
C LEU A 36 26.00 17.58 -56.70
N VAL A 37 26.59 18.77 -56.72
CA VAL A 37 27.56 19.23 -55.73
C VAL A 37 26.88 19.58 -54.40
N ALA A 38 25.71 20.21 -54.44
CA ALA A 38 25.05 20.76 -53.24
C ALA A 38 24.87 19.77 -52.08
N PRO A 39 24.43 18.50 -52.26
CA PRO A 39 24.30 17.54 -51.16
C PRO A 39 25.64 17.19 -50.50
N ILE A 40 26.73 17.20 -51.28
CA ILE A 40 28.09 16.88 -50.82
C ILE A 40 28.61 17.96 -49.90
N GLU A 41 28.48 19.21 -50.33
CA GLU A 41 28.87 20.37 -49.52
C GLU A 41 27.94 20.56 -48.31
N ALA A 42 26.64 20.30 -48.45
CA ALA A 42 25.67 20.33 -47.36
C ALA A 42 25.96 19.27 -46.28
N ALA A 43 26.50 18.11 -46.65
CA ALA A 43 27.03 17.12 -45.72
C ALA A 43 28.39 17.53 -45.09
N GLY A 44 28.93 18.69 -45.47
CA GLY A 44 30.22 19.23 -45.01
C GLY A 44 31.41 18.45 -45.57
N ILE A 45 31.33 17.96 -46.80
CA ILE A 45 32.39 17.21 -47.48
C ILE A 45 32.94 18.07 -48.61
N ALA A 46 34.26 18.16 -48.72
CA ALA A 46 34.91 18.86 -49.82
C ALA A 46 34.94 17.98 -51.09
N LEU A 47 34.72 18.59 -52.26
CA LEU A 47 34.71 17.88 -53.55
C LEU A 47 36.08 17.30 -53.91
N ASN A 48 36.09 16.10 -54.48
CA ASN A 48 37.32 15.45 -54.94
C ASN A 48 37.10 14.72 -56.27
N ASP A 49 37.86 15.13 -57.29
CA ASP A 49 37.69 14.69 -58.68
C ASP A 49 38.20 13.26 -58.93
N ASN A 50 38.94 12.68 -57.98
CA ASN A 50 39.32 11.26 -58.01
C ASN A 50 38.30 10.35 -57.29
N ASP A 51 37.23 10.91 -56.69
CA ASP A 51 36.25 10.17 -55.90
C ASP A 51 34.86 10.20 -56.54
N ASN A 52 34.55 9.13 -57.26
CA ASN A 52 33.24 8.99 -57.90
C ASN A 52 32.13 8.56 -56.92
N GLY A 53 32.45 8.29 -55.64
CA GLY A 53 31.49 7.86 -54.61
C GLY A 53 30.99 8.97 -53.68
N GLN A 54 31.51 10.20 -53.80
CA GLN A 54 31.27 11.29 -52.85
C GLN A 54 29.79 11.67 -52.65
N LEU A 55 28.96 11.59 -53.69
CA LEU A 55 27.53 11.88 -53.57
C LEU A 55 26.82 10.86 -52.66
N LEU A 56 27.14 9.57 -52.82
CA LEU A 56 26.62 8.52 -51.95
C LEU A 56 27.10 8.71 -50.51
N LYS A 57 28.36 9.12 -50.31
CA LYS A 57 28.93 9.41 -48.98
C LYS A 57 28.17 10.53 -48.28
N ALA A 58 27.81 11.58 -49.01
CA ALA A 58 27.10 12.72 -48.48
C ALA A 58 25.67 12.40 -48.05
N ILE A 59 24.92 11.66 -48.87
CA ILE A 59 23.55 11.23 -48.57
C ILE A 59 23.53 10.41 -47.27
N ASN A 60 24.45 9.45 -47.14
CA ASN A 60 24.54 8.64 -45.93
C ASN A 60 24.83 9.47 -44.67
N LYS A 61 25.69 10.49 -44.77
CA LYS A 61 26.06 11.35 -43.63
C LYS A 61 24.89 12.20 -43.14
N ILE A 62 24.07 12.73 -44.05
CA ILE A 62 22.89 13.53 -43.70
C ILE A 62 21.83 12.66 -42.99
N VAL A 63 21.59 11.44 -43.49
CA VAL A 63 20.64 10.50 -42.86
C VAL A 63 21.10 10.08 -41.46
N ALA A 64 22.40 9.81 -41.29
CA ALA A 64 22.97 9.46 -39.98
C ALA A 64 22.75 10.56 -38.92
N SER A 65 22.85 11.84 -39.32
CA SER A 65 22.62 12.95 -38.39
C SER A 65 21.14 13.11 -38.01
N ALA A 66 20.21 12.84 -38.93
CA ALA A 66 18.77 12.83 -38.66
C ALA A 66 18.36 11.71 -37.68
N VAL A 67 18.97 10.51 -37.78
CA VAL A 67 18.77 9.39 -36.84
C VAL A 67 19.42 9.68 -35.47
N GLY A 68 20.57 10.35 -35.46
CA GLY A 68 21.21 10.85 -34.24
C GLY A 68 20.29 11.79 -33.43
N GLY A 69 19.56 12.69 -34.08
CA GLY A 69 18.60 13.58 -33.41
C GLY A 69 17.37 12.87 -32.85
N ALA A 70 16.92 11.78 -33.49
CA ALA A 70 15.81 10.98 -33.00
C ALA A 70 16.17 10.20 -31.72
N ASN A 71 17.39 9.64 -31.64
CA ASN A 71 17.88 8.93 -30.44
C ASN A 71 18.03 9.86 -29.23
N GLN A 72 18.41 11.12 -29.46
CA GLN A 72 18.52 12.10 -28.36
C GLN A 72 17.14 12.60 -27.87
N ASN A 73 16.10 12.58 -28.72
CA ASN A 73 14.71 12.92 -28.37
C ASN A 73 14.03 11.84 -27.48
N ALA A 74 14.56 10.61 -27.43
CA ALA A 74 14.16 9.55 -26.50
C ALA A 74 14.95 9.60 -25.18
N ASN A 75 16.22 10.01 -25.25
CA ASN A 75 17.12 10.18 -24.11
C ASN A 75 16.70 11.29 -23.12
N GLY A 76 15.61 12.04 -23.39
CA GLY A 76 15.08 13.08 -22.49
C GLY A 76 13.57 13.00 -22.17
N LYS A 77 12.83 11.97 -22.62
CA LYS A 77 11.34 11.97 -22.58
C LYS A 77 10.65 10.77 -21.94
N VAL A 78 11.34 9.72 -21.52
CA VAL A 78 10.69 8.74 -20.63
C VAL A 78 10.96 9.21 -19.19
N SER A 79 9.92 9.48 -18.41
CA SER A 79 8.54 9.07 -18.71
C SER A 79 7.74 9.97 -19.65
N LYS A 80 7.10 9.36 -20.67
CA LYS A 80 5.80 9.80 -21.18
C LYS A 80 4.77 8.95 -20.44
N THR A 81 3.83 9.60 -19.76
CA THR A 81 2.77 8.97 -18.97
C THR A 81 2.28 7.64 -19.54
N GLY A 82 2.34 6.57 -18.74
CA GLY A 82 1.84 5.24 -19.13
C GLY A 82 2.83 4.33 -19.86
N ASP A 83 4.10 4.75 -20.02
CA ASP A 83 5.15 3.89 -20.55
C ASP A 83 5.27 2.60 -19.72
N THR A 84 5.12 1.47 -20.40
CA THR A 84 5.31 0.15 -19.78
C THR A 84 6.73 -0.30 -20.01
N MET A 85 7.43 -0.65 -18.94
CA MET A 85 8.66 -1.39 -19.08
C MET A 85 8.37 -2.88 -19.22
N THR A 86 8.95 -3.48 -20.26
CA THR A 86 9.03 -4.94 -20.33
C THR A 86 10.29 -5.39 -19.61
N GLY A 87 10.15 -6.23 -18.59
CA GLY A 87 11.26 -6.71 -17.74
C GLY A 87 11.32 -6.04 -16.36
N ALA A 88 12.31 -6.42 -15.55
CA ALA A 88 12.45 -5.96 -14.17
C ALA A 88 13.06 -4.55 -14.06
N LEU A 89 12.52 -3.71 -13.17
CA LEU A 89 13.14 -2.45 -12.77
C LEU A 89 14.18 -2.69 -11.69
N THR A 90 15.44 -2.36 -11.96
CA THR A 90 16.52 -2.42 -10.97
C THR A 90 17.05 -1.02 -10.71
N VAL A 91 16.90 -0.52 -9.49
CA VAL A 91 17.52 0.73 -9.04
C VAL A 91 18.84 0.39 -8.34
N LYS A 92 19.95 0.79 -8.93
CA LYS A 92 21.30 0.52 -8.41
C LYS A 92 21.84 1.74 -7.66
N SER A 93 22.58 1.51 -6.57
CA SER A 93 23.32 2.59 -5.91
C SER A 93 24.47 3.01 -6.82
N THR A 94 24.67 4.32 -6.98
CA THR A 94 25.79 4.86 -7.75
C THR A 94 27.09 4.86 -6.94
N ASN A 95 27.04 4.77 -5.60
CA ASN A 95 28.19 4.98 -4.71
C ASN A 95 28.47 3.76 -3.78
N PRO A 96 29.71 3.23 -3.74
CA PRO A 96 30.14 2.18 -2.80
C PRO A 96 30.05 2.66 -1.35
N GLY A 97 29.58 1.80 -0.44
CA GLY A 97 29.51 2.11 1.00
C GLY A 97 28.31 2.97 1.43
N GLN A 98 27.47 3.43 0.50
CA GLN A 98 26.17 4.01 0.84
C GLN A 98 25.15 2.93 1.14
N ARG A 99 24.36 3.16 2.19
CA ARG A 99 23.48 2.15 2.78
C ARG A 99 22.25 1.83 1.92
N PHE A 100 21.91 2.64 0.91
CA PHE A 100 20.68 2.46 0.12
C PHE A 100 20.74 3.12 -1.26
N ALA A 101 20.17 2.44 -2.26
CA ALA A 101 19.68 3.02 -3.51
C ALA A 101 18.15 3.08 -3.41
N ALA A 102 17.53 4.20 -3.79
CA ALA A 102 16.10 4.38 -3.64
C ALA A 102 15.43 4.77 -4.96
N LEU A 103 14.25 4.19 -5.20
CA LEU A 103 13.33 4.71 -6.19
C LEU A 103 12.66 5.97 -5.61
N LYS A 104 12.89 7.13 -6.22
CA LYS A 104 12.19 8.36 -5.87
C LYS A 104 10.82 8.36 -6.55
N LEU A 105 9.77 8.19 -5.76
CA LEU A 105 8.40 8.45 -6.18
C LEU A 105 7.99 9.77 -5.54
N GLN A 106 7.73 10.79 -6.36
CA GLN A 106 7.37 12.11 -5.88
C GLN A 106 6.04 12.54 -6.50
N ASN A 107 5.15 13.01 -5.63
CA ASN A 107 3.97 13.75 -6.03
C ASN A 107 4.27 15.24 -5.74
N GLU A 108 4.24 16.07 -6.77
CA GLU A 108 4.51 17.51 -6.66
C GLU A 108 3.25 18.33 -6.32
N GLY A 109 2.13 17.65 -6.03
CA GLY A 109 0.89 18.27 -5.59
C GLY A 109 1.07 19.03 -4.28
N THR A 110 0.67 20.30 -4.26
CA THR A 110 0.87 21.23 -3.14
C THR A 110 -0.30 21.28 -2.15
N THR A 111 -1.33 20.45 -2.34
CA THR A 111 -2.52 20.38 -1.49
C THR A 111 -2.46 19.20 -0.53
N THR A 112 -3.29 19.22 0.51
CA THR A 112 -3.48 18.06 1.40
C THR A 112 -4.03 16.84 0.64
N ASN A 113 -3.81 15.63 1.17
CA ASN A 113 -4.24 14.33 0.61
C ASN A 113 -3.48 13.88 -0.64
N THR A 114 -2.17 14.12 -0.68
CA THR A 114 -1.29 13.63 -1.75
C THR A 114 -0.54 12.38 -1.29
N ALA A 115 -0.38 11.42 -2.20
CA ALA A 115 0.28 10.15 -1.94
C ALA A 115 1.23 9.77 -3.07
N VAL A 116 2.19 8.91 -2.74
CA VAL A 116 3.06 8.22 -3.67
C VAL A 116 3.16 6.76 -3.26
N GLY A 117 3.23 5.86 -4.23
CA GLY A 117 3.59 4.48 -3.93
C GLY A 117 3.55 3.56 -5.14
N VAL A 118 3.68 2.27 -4.86
CA VAL A 118 3.76 1.21 -5.85
C VAL A 118 2.49 0.36 -5.76
N ASP A 119 1.71 0.38 -6.82
CA ASP A 119 0.54 -0.50 -6.97
C ASP A 119 0.96 -1.86 -7.50
N VAL A 120 0.36 -2.92 -6.93
CA VAL A 120 0.56 -4.30 -7.40
C VAL A 120 -0.70 -4.76 -8.10
N TRP A 121 -0.60 -5.01 -9.40
CA TRP A 121 -1.70 -5.49 -10.24
C TRP A 121 -1.43 -6.94 -10.67
N LEU A 122 -2.48 -7.78 -10.66
CA LEU A 122 -2.45 -9.11 -11.25
C LEU A 122 -3.65 -9.24 -12.19
N GLY A 123 -3.36 -9.25 -13.50
CA GLY A 123 -4.39 -9.15 -14.53
C GLY A 123 -5.03 -7.75 -14.55
N ASP A 124 -6.35 -7.70 -14.56
CA ASP A 124 -7.18 -6.48 -14.65
C ASP A 124 -7.54 -5.87 -13.28
N LYS A 125 -6.96 -6.37 -12.19
CA LYS A 125 -7.30 -5.95 -10.82
C LYS A 125 -6.08 -5.60 -9.99
N GLN A 126 -6.18 -4.48 -9.27
CA GLN A 126 -5.23 -4.13 -8.20
C GLN A 126 -5.39 -5.11 -7.05
N ARG A 127 -4.26 -5.61 -6.53
CA ARG A 127 -4.22 -6.61 -5.46
C ARG A 127 -3.56 -6.09 -4.19
N GLY A 128 -2.86 -4.98 -4.27
CA GLY A 128 -2.29 -4.33 -3.11
C GLY A 128 -1.52 -3.07 -3.45
N TRP A 129 -0.96 -2.46 -2.41
CA TRP A 129 -0.22 -1.21 -2.48
C TRP A 129 0.79 -1.10 -1.33
N LEU A 130 2.01 -0.66 -1.65
CA LEU A 130 3.01 -0.13 -0.72
C LEU A 130 3.24 1.38 -0.96
N GLY A 131 3.10 2.24 0.05
CA GLY A 131 3.34 3.68 -0.17
C GLY A 131 3.39 4.58 1.06
N TYR A 132 3.46 5.89 0.79
CA TYR A 132 3.40 6.97 1.78
C TYR A 132 2.30 7.97 1.44
N THR A 133 1.56 8.41 2.44
CA THR A 133 0.56 9.48 2.31
C THR A 133 0.96 10.63 3.21
N ALA A 134 0.81 11.86 2.72
CA ALA A 134 0.92 13.05 3.54
C ALA A 134 -0.45 13.75 3.62
N ASP A 135 -0.87 14.08 4.83
CA ASP A 135 -2.06 14.87 5.10
C ASP A 135 -1.72 16.12 5.93
N GLY A 136 -2.71 16.95 6.23
CA GLY A 136 -2.51 18.15 7.05
C GLY A 136 -2.07 17.86 8.50
N GLN A 137 -1.98 16.60 8.91
CA GLN A 137 -1.65 16.16 10.26
C GLN A 137 -0.35 15.33 10.32
N GLY A 138 0.23 14.94 9.18
CA GLY A 138 1.54 14.27 9.12
C GLY A 138 1.71 13.35 7.92
N SER A 139 2.55 12.33 8.09
CA SER A 139 2.80 11.31 7.07
C SER A 139 2.56 9.90 7.61
N ASP A 140 1.95 9.07 6.78
CA ASP A 140 1.79 7.64 7.05
C ASP A 140 2.59 6.80 6.05
N PHE A 141 3.17 5.71 6.53
CA PHE A 141 3.60 4.59 5.70
C PHE A 141 2.52 3.50 5.73
N TYR A 142 2.13 2.95 4.58
CA TYR A 142 1.11 1.90 4.50
C TYR A 142 1.50 0.71 3.63
N VAL A 143 1.02 -0.45 4.05
CA VAL A 143 0.97 -1.69 3.28
C VAL A 143 -0.49 -2.12 3.24
N ALA A 144 -1.05 -2.29 2.03
CA ALA A 144 -2.46 -2.55 1.81
C ALA A 144 -2.67 -3.73 0.86
N ASN A 145 -3.76 -4.47 1.10
CA ASN A 145 -4.22 -5.56 0.23
C ASN A 145 -5.65 -5.27 -0.24
N ALA A 146 -6.02 -5.85 -1.39
CA ALA A 146 -7.40 -5.84 -1.87
C ALA A 146 -8.19 -7.03 -1.32
N ASP A 147 -9.44 -6.81 -0.91
CA ASP A 147 -10.36 -7.89 -0.59
C ASP A 147 -10.89 -8.62 -1.85
N SER A 148 -11.75 -9.62 -1.65
CA SER A 148 -12.36 -10.37 -2.76
C SER A 148 -13.23 -9.52 -3.69
N ALA A 149 -13.71 -8.36 -3.21
CA ALA A 149 -14.48 -7.39 -3.98
C ALA A 149 -13.59 -6.36 -4.69
N GLY A 150 -12.27 -6.37 -4.44
CA GLY A 150 -11.29 -5.46 -5.04
C GLY A 150 -11.10 -4.15 -4.27
N LEU A 151 -11.66 -4.01 -3.07
CA LEU A 151 -11.48 -2.83 -2.23
C LEU A 151 -10.11 -2.90 -1.54
N VAL A 152 -9.25 -1.91 -1.78
CA VAL A 152 -7.91 -1.83 -1.19
C VAL A 152 -7.98 -1.18 0.20
N GLY A 153 -7.57 -1.92 1.23
CA GLY A 153 -7.55 -1.45 2.63
C GLY A 153 -6.17 -1.62 3.28
N PRO A 154 -5.78 -0.74 4.22
CA PRO A 154 -4.49 -0.81 4.89
C PRO A 154 -4.42 -2.01 5.85
N LEU A 155 -3.47 -2.92 5.60
CA LEU A 155 -3.13 -4.02 6.50
C LEU A 155 -2.25 -3.54 7.65
N MET A 156 -1.29 -2.65 7.34
CA MET A 156 -0.36 -2.03 8.30
C MET A 156 -0.21 -0.55 7.96
N ARG A 157 -0.27 0.32 8.97
CA ARG A 157 -0.08 1.77 8.86
C ARG A 157 0.85 2.25 9.98
N ALA A 158 1.95 2.91 9.65
CA ALA A 158 2.86 3.49 10.63
C ALA A 158 2.87 5.01 10.51
N ASN A 159 2.75 5.72 11.63
CA ASN A 159 2.77 7.18 11.68
C ASN A 159 3.30 7.70 13.01
N ASN A 160 3.20 9.02 13.23
CA ASN A 160 3.71 9.66 14.45
C ASN A 160 3.03 9.17 15.74
N ALA A 161 1.87 8.52 15.66
CA ALA A 161 1.18 7.93 16.80
C ALA A 161 1.57 6.45 17.04
N GLY A 162 2.36 5.83 16.16
CA GLY A 162 2.85 4.46 16.31
C GLY A 162 2.51 3.55 15.13
N LEU A 163 2.58 2.24 15.37
CA LEU A 163 2.26 1.20 14.39
C LEU A 163 0.83 0.70 14.60
N TRP A 164 0.01 0.84 13.57
CA TRP A 164 -1.36 0.37 13.51
C TRP A 164 -1.46 -0.82 12.56
N LEU A 165 -2.20 -1.84 12.97
CA LEU A 165 -2.60 -2.97 12.13
C LEU A 165 -4.11 -2.91 11.96
N GLN A 166 -4.64 -3.52 10.90
CA GLN A 166 -6.07 -3.58 10.66
C GLN A 166 -6.84 -4.04 11.93
N PRO A 167 -7.78 -3.24 12.45
CA PRO A 167 -8.57 -3.63 13.62
C PRO A 167 -9.52 -4.76 13.24
N TYR A 168 -9.55 -5.82 14.06
CA TYR A 168 -10.40 -7.02 13.91
C TYR A 168 -10.09 -7.84 12.63
N GLY A 169 -9.17 -8.81 12.75
CA GLY A 169 -8.80 -9.72 11.65
C GLY A 169 -7.33 -9.65 11.20
N GLY A 170 -6.49 -8.89 11.91
CA GLY A 170 -5.05 -8.93 11.78
C GLY A 170 -4.40 -9.87 12.79
N TRP A 171 -3.31 -10.53 12.41
CA TRP A 171 -2.62 -11.53 13.24
C TRP A 171 -2.26 -11.07 14.66
N LEU A 172 -1.96 -9.78 14.88
CA LEU A 172 -1.67 -9.26 16.21
C LEU A 172 -2.94 -9.13 17.07
N HIS A 173 -4.05 -8.68 16.49
CA HIS A 173 -5.36 -8.66 17.15
C HIS A 173 -5.84 -10.09 17.45
N ASP A 174 -5.61 -11.00 16.51
CA ASP A 174 -6.02 -12.39 16.59
C ASP A 174 -5.05 -13.28 17.38
N TYR A 175 -3.97 -12.74 17.94
CA TYR A 175 -3.04 -13.53 18.76
C TYR A 175 -2.75 -12.89 20.12
N PHE A 176 -2.63 -11.55 20.19
CA PHE A 176 -2.24 -10.83 21.41
C PHE A 176 -3.37 -10.00 22.04
N ALA A 177 -4.43 -9.66 21.29
CA ALA A 177 -5.49 -8.77 21.78
C ALA A 177 -6.90 -9.26 21.40
N LYS A 178 -7.16 -10.57 21.49
CA LYS A 178 -8.49 -11.12 21.20
C LYS A 178 -9.49 -10.64 22.24
N LYS A 179 -10.31 -9.66 21.84
CA LYS A 179 -11.50 -9.23 22.58
C LYS A 179 -12.43 -10.39 22.96
N ASN A 180 -12.33 -11.55 22.30
CA ASN A 180 -13.16 -12.73 22.53
C ASN A 180 -12.59 -13.79 23.50
N GLU A 181 -11.28 -13.79 23.80
CA GLU A 181 -10.70 -14.78 24.73
C GLU A 181 -10.49 -14.24 26.16
N ALA A 182 -10.50 -12.90 26.31
CA ALA A 182 -10.49 -12.20 27.60
C ALA A 182 -11.88 -11.63 27.97
N ARG A 183 -12.98 -12.31 27.62
CA ARG A 183 -14.33 -11.88 28.03
C ARG A 183 -14.68 -12.49 29.37
N TRP A 184 -15.25 -11.65 30.22
CA TRP A 184 -16.09 -12.12 31.32
C TRP A 184 -17.32 -12.80 30.71
N THR A 185 -17.52 -14.09 30.95
CA THR A 185 -18.83 -14.72 30.67
C THR A 185 -19.72 -14.54 31.89
N TRP A 186 -21.02 -14.40 31.65
CA TRP A 186 -22.00 -14.11 32.69
C TRP A 186 -23.15 -15.11 32.60
N ASN A 187 -23.41 -15.79 33.71
CA ASN A 187 -24.55 -16.67 33.89
C ASN A 187 -25.46 -16.07 34.98
N SER A 188 -26.76 -16.08 34.73
CA SER A 188 -27.77 -15.64 35.69
C SER A 188 -28.56 -16.83 36.20
N TYR A 189 -28.78 -16.88 37.51
CA TYR A 189 -29.57 -17.88 38.21
C TYR A 189 -30.71 -17.21 38.98
N PRO A 190 -31.79 -16.75 38.30
CA PRO A 190 -32.86 -15.97 38.93
C PRO A 190 -33.58 -16.69 40.07
N SER A 191 -33.71 -18.02 39.97
CA SER A 191 -34.36 -18.86 40.97
C SER A 191 -33.46 -19.20 42.16
N HIS A 192 -32.16 -18.90 42.09
CA HIS A 192 -31.20 -19.20 43.14
C HIS A 192 -30.93 -17.95 43.98
N HIS A 193 -31.16 -18.03 45.30
CA HIS A 193 -30.83 -16.99 46.27
C HIS A 193 -31.10 -15.54 45.79
N ARG A 194 -32.38 -15.25 45.52
CA ARG A 194 -32.90 -13.92 45.11
C ARG A 194 -32.14 -13.31 43.92
N GLY A 195 -31.65 -14.14 43.00
CA GLY A 195 -30.98 -13.71 41.78
C GLY A 195 -29.46 -13.81 41.85
N ALA A 196 -28.93 -15.02 42.00
CA ALA A 196 -27.49 -15.25 41.94
C ALA A 196 -26.94 -15.02 40.52
N GLN A 197 -25.74 -14.47 40.42
CA GLN A 197 -25.04 -14.25 39.17
C GLN A 197 -23.62 -14.80 39.28
N VAL A 198 -23.11 -15.31 38.17
CA VAL A 198 -21.76 -15.86 38.09
C VAL A 198 -21.01 -15.25 36.94
N PHE A 199 -19.80 -14.78 37.22
CA PHE A 199 -18.90 -14.15 36.28
C PHE A 199 -17.63 -14.98 36.16
N TYR A 200 -17.21 -15.26 34.91
CA TYR A 200 -16.03 -16.07 34.63
C TYR A 200 -15.05 -15.32 33.76
N HIS A 201 -13.79 -15.30 34.16
CA HIS A 201 -12.72 -14.86 33.30
C HIS A 201 -11.94 -16.07 32.78
N ALA A 202 -12.20 -16.43 31.52
CA ALA A 202 -11.67 -17.66 30.92
C ALA A 202 -10.13 -17.74 30.92
N ALA A 203 -9.45 -16.61 30.74
CA ALA A 203 -7.98 -16.58 30.66
C ALA A 203 -7.29 -16.80 32.02
N SER A 204 -7.82 -16.23 33.11
CA SER A 204 -7.23 -16.40 34.45
C SER A 204 -7.82 -17.58 35.23
N GLY A 205 -8.94 -18.15 34.76
CA GLY A 205 -9.70 -19.15 35.52
C GLY A 205 -10.44 -18.58 36.73
N LEU A 206 -10.51 -17.24 36.86
CA LEU A 206 -11.20 -16.57 37.96
C LEU A 206 -12.73 -16.71 37.80
N LYS A 207 -13.40 -17.09 38.89
CA LYS A 207 -14.86 -17.09 39.03
C LYS A 207 -15.24 -16.15 40.16
N ILE A 208 -16.28 -15.35 39.92
CA ILE A 208 -16.93 -14.50 40.91
C ILE A 208 -18.41 -14.88 40.95
N ILE A 209 -18.92 -15.25 42.11
CA ILE A 209 -20.35 -15.48 42.33
C ILE A 209 -20.88 -14.36 43.21
N THR A 210 -21.95 -13.70 42.78
CA THR A 210 -22.67 -12.71 43.57
C THR A 210 -24.08 -13.19 43.87
N MET A 211 -24.55 -13.07 45.11
CA MET A 211 -25.90 -13.50 45.49
C MET A 211 -26.43 -12.72 46.70
N THR A 212 -27.75 -12.82 46.91
CA THR A 212 -28.45 -12.18 48.04
C THR A 212 -29.23 -13.21 48.82
N VAL A 213 -28.91 -13.39 50.10
CA VAL A 213 -29.44 -14.52 50.88
C VAL A 213 -30.04 -14.00 52.19
N ASN A 214 -31.21 -14.52 52.54
CA ASN A 214 -31.75 -14.34 53.88
C ASN A 214 -31.15 -15.42 54.77
N THR A 215 -30.47 -15.00 55.82
CA THR A 215 -29.84 -15.88 56.81
C THR A 215 -30.67 -15.92 58.08
N ALA A 216 -30.63 -17.04 58.80
CA ALA A 216 -31.18 -17.14 60.14
C ALA A 216 -30.10 -16.80 61.18
N SER A 217 -30.52 -16.45 62.39
CA SER A 217 -29.59 -16.26 63.51
C SER A 217 -28.78 -17.54 63.76
N GLY A 218 -27.48 -17.40 63.95
CA GLY A 218 -26.54 -18.51 64.12
C GLY A 218 -25.89 -18.95 62.80
N GLN A 219 -25.52 -20.22 62.71
CA GLN A 219 -24.86 -20.76 61.53
C GLN A 219 -25.87 -21.21 60.48
N SER A 220 -25.73 -20.69 59.26
CA SER A 220 -26.47 -21.08 58.07
C SER A 220 -25.52 -21.65 57.02
N LEU A 221 -25.92 -22.73 56.34
CA LEU A 221 -25.22 -23.25 55.16
C LEU A 221 -25.97 -22.79 53.91
N ILE A 222 -25.26 -22.09 53.02
CA ILE A 222 -25.83 -21.54 51.79
C ILE A 222 -25.13 -22.22 50.62
N GLN A 223 -25.89 -22.71 49.66
CA GLN A 223 -25.33 -23.37 48.48
C GLN A 223 -25.00 -22.33 47.40
N LEU A 224 -23.99 -22.62 46.58
CA LEU A 224 -23.60 -21.81 45.43
C LEU A 224 -24.31 -22.36 44.17
N PRO A 225 -24.66 -21.49 43.21
CA PRO A 225 -25.26 -21.92 41.95
C PRO A 225 -24.31 -22.79 41.13
N GLU A 226 -22.99 -22.62 41.32
CA GLU A 226 -21.93 -23.35 40.63
C GLU A 226 -20.75 -23.59 41.57
N SER A 227 -20.08 -24.73 41.45
CA SER A 227 -18.91 -25.09 42.27
C SER A 227 -17.63 -24.37 41.83
N PHE A 228 -16.71 -24.13 42.76
CA PHE A 228 -15.30 -23.77 42.49
C PHE A 228 -14.43 -25.04 42.37
N THR A 229 -13.32 -24.98 41.63
CA THR A 229 -12.38 -26.12 41.49
C THR A 229 -11.41 -26.23 42.67
N GLY A 230 -11.29 -25.16 43.47
CA GLY A 230 -10.39 -25.10 44.62
C GLY A 230 -10.87 -24.13 45.70
N TYR A 231 -9.92 -23.55 46.42
CA TYR A 231 -10.23 -22.56 47.45
C TYR A 231 -10.88 -21.31 46.84
N PHE A 232 -11.86 -20.76 47.57
CA PHE A 232 -12.48 -19.49 47.25
C PHE A 232 -12.71 -18.70 48.53
N VAL A 233 -12.79 -17.38 48.40
CA VAL A 233 -12.98 -16.46 49.51
C VAL A 233 -14.40 -15.90 49.43
N PRO A 234 -15.31 -16.27 50.36
CA PRO A 234 -16.59 -15.60 50.50
C PRO A 234 -16.45 -14.31 51.33
N ILE A 235 -17.05 -13.24 50.84
CA ILE A 235 -17.15 -11.96 51.53
C ILE A 235 -18.63 -11.62 51.63
N GLY A 236 -19.11 -11.35 52.84
CA GLY A 236 -20.50 -11.03 53.12
C GLY A 236 -20.66 -9.64 53.71
N CYS A 237 -21.71 -8.93 53.30
CA CYS A 237 -22.14 -7.69 53.95
C CYS A 237 -23.65 -7.69 54.22
N ASP A 238 -24.04 -6.98 55.27
CA ASP A 238 -25.44 -6.74 55.63
C ASP A 238 -26.05 -5.77 54.61
N VAL A 239 -27.23 -6.12 54.08
CA VAL A 239 -27.98 -5.26 53.14
C VAL A 239 -28.77 -4.17 53.88
N GLY A 240 -28.96 -4.33 55.19
CA GLY A 240 -29.63 -3.37 56.07
C GLY A 240 -28.73 -2.23 56.51
N SER A 241 -28.87 -1.80 57.76
CA SER A 241 -28.15 -0.63 58.31
C SER A 241 -26.65 -0.86 58.56
N GLY A 242 -26.07 -1.97 58.07
CA GLY A 242 -24.67 -2.33 58.33
C GLY A 242 -24.39 -2.63 59.80
N LYS A 243 -25.39 -3.13 60.54
CA LYS A 243 -25.38 -3.14 62.01
C LYS A 243 -24.66 -4.37 62.59
N PHE A 244 -24.53 -5.42 61.80
CA PHE A 244 -24.12 -6.72 62.31
C PHE A 244 -22.83 -7.22 61.64
N ALA A 245 -21.92 -7.77 62.44
CA ALA A 245 -20.74 -8.47 61.94
C ALA A 245 -21.17 -9.82 61.35
N ILE A 246 -20.72 -10.10 60.13
CA ILE A 246 -21.02 -11.35 59.41
C ILE A 246 -19.72 -12.16 59.31
N GLY A 247 -19.77 -13.41 59.76
CA GLY A 247 -18.72 -14.38 59.49
C GLY A 247 -19.07 -15.18 58.24
N ALA A 248 -18.15 -15.29 57.28
CA ALA A 248 -18.33 -16.13 56.10
C ALA A 248 -17.06 -16.95 55.85
N SER A 249 -17.22 -18.24 55.64
CA SER A 249 -16.13 -19.15 55.25
C SER A 249 -16.58 -20.12 54.18
N ALA A 250 -15.64 -20.58 53.35
CA ALA A 250 -15.93 -21.62 52.37
C ALA A 250 -16.37 -22.91 53.10
N ASN A 251 -17.37 -23.59 52.55
CA ASN A 251 -17.82 -24.90 52.99
C ASN A 251 -17.81 -25.84 51.77
N GLY A 252 -16.72 -26.60 51.65
CA GLY A 252 -16.43 -27.34 50.44
C GLY A 252 -16.25 -26.43 49.22
N GLN A 253 -16.59 -26.94 48.05
CA GLN A 253 -16.45 -26.25 46.77
C GLN A 253 -17.73 -25.55 46.30
N SER A 254 -18.87 -25.85 46.94
CA SER A 254 -20.20 -25.48 46.43
C SER A 254 -21.07 -24.81 47.48
N GLY A 255 -20.52 -24.42 48.63
CA GLY A 255 -21.29 -23.79 49.69
C GLY A 255 -20.49 -22.83 50.53
N ILE A 256 -21.19 -21.94 51.23
CA ILE A 256 -20.63 -21.03 52.23
C ILE A 256 -21.26 -21.32 53.59
N SER A 257 -20.43 -21.40 54.62
CA SER A 257 -20.89 -21.35 56.01
C SER A 257 -20.92 -19.90 56.44
N VAL A 258 -22.10 -19.46 56.86
CA VAL A 258 -22.32 -18.08 57.28
C VAL A 258 -22.79 -18.07 58.71
N TYR A 259 -22.15 -17.23 59.52
CA TYR A 259 -22.59 -16.93 60.86
C TYR A 259 -23.12 -15.50 60.90
N THR A 260 -24.39 -15.35 61.30
CA THR A 260 -25.00 -14.05 61.55
C THR A 260 -25.58 -13.99 62.96
N PRO A 261 -25.47 -12.85 63.67
CA PRO A 261 -25.99 -12.70 65.04
C PRO A 261 -27.52 -12.56 65.12
N ALA A 262 -28.20 -12.41 63.98
CA ALA A 262 -29.65 -12.28 63.88
C ALA A 262 -30.12 -12.71 62.48
N ALA A 263 -31.43 -12.91 62.31
CA ALA A 263 -31.98 -13.13 60.98
C ALA A 263 -31.86 -11.84 60.15
N MET A 264 -31.19 -11.90 58.99
CA MET A 264 -30.91 -10.73 58.15
C MET A 264 -30.72 -11.10 56.69
N THR A 265 -30.85 -10.11 55.80
CA THR A 265 -30.47 -10.26 54.39
C THR A 265 -29.01 -9.87 54.22
N CYS A 266 -28.22 -10.73 53.59
CA CYS A 266 -26.82 -10.48 53.29
C CYS A 266 -26.55 -10.53 51.78
N HIS A 267 -25.66 -9.67 51.29
CA HIS A 267 -25.04 -9.83 49.98
C HIS A 267 -23.73 -10.58 50.13
N PHE A 268 -23.49 -11.55 49.24
CA PHE A 268 -22.23 -12.28 49.19
C PHE A 268 -21.56 -12.12 47.84
N ILE A 269 -20.24 -11.95 47.89
CA ILE A 269 -19.33 -12.06 46.74
C ILE A 269 -18.35 -13.18 47.07
N CYS A 270 -18.35 -14.24 46.27
CA CYS A 270 -17.41 -15.36 46.39
C CYS A 270 -16.43 -15.30 45.23
N ILE A 271 -15.12 -15.23 45.52
CA ILE A 271 -14.06 -15.09 44.52
C ILE A 271 -13.13 -16.29 44.61
N GLY A 272 -12.91 -17.00 43.52
CA GLY A 272 -12.06 -18.21 43.49
C GLY A 272 -11.78 -18.71 42.08
N TYR A 273 -11.25 -19.92 41.95
CA TYR A 273 -10.86 -20.51 40.66
C TYR A 273 -11.89 -21.53 40.13
N HIS A 274 -12.01 -21.62 38.80
CA HIS A 274 -12.98 -22.47 38.08
C HIS A 274 -12.35 -23.46 37.09
N LYS A 275 -11.03 -23.50 36.97
CA LYS A 275 -10.34 -24.47 36.10
C LYS A 275 -9.62 -25.50 36.93
#